data_AF-A0A811QFL5-F1
#
_entry.id   AF-A0A811QFL5-F1
#
_cell.length_a   1.000
_cell.length_b   1.000
_cell.length_c   1.000
_cell.angle_alpha   90.00
_cell.angle_beta   90.00
_cell.angle_gamma   90.00
#
_symmetry.space_group_name_H-M   'P 1'
#
loop_
_entity.id
_entity.type
_entity.pdbx_description
1 polymer ?
#
loop_
_entity_poly.entity_id
_entity_poly.type
_entity_poly.pdbx_seq_one_letter_code
_entity_poly.pdbx_strand_id
1 'polypeptide(L)'
;MGSLLRKLDEILRTEERAQGLIGDLRIISTKMEKLSEVHSPPRTVKYWMIEVRELSYDMEVCVDRFVHARQPEYLPAKVAWILAWIKEILGFEARVKEVNERCERYNLVNEYCKNHHNPAKIVVSHHLRTLYKEPDPVGMEEPTNNLLEWLMPRGHGEEDLKLKVLSVLGDEGVGKSTLVKRLARIIAR
;
A
#
# COMPACT_ATOMS: atom_id res chain seq x y z
N MET A 1 -11.33 0.89 -2.22
CA MET A 1 -12.58 0.74 -1.43
C MET A 1 -13.08 2.04 -0.79
N GLY A 2 -12.25 3.03 -0.42
CA GLY A 2 -12.73 4.27 0.21
C GLY A 2 -13.79 5.07 -0.58
N SER A 3 -13.67 5.16 -1.91
CA SER A 3 -14.69 5.78 -2.78
C SER A 3 -16.04 5.07 -2.70
N LEU A 4 -16.03 3.73 -2.76
CA LEU A 4 -17.22 2.89 -2.69
C LEU A 4 -17.95 3.03 -1.35
N LEU A 5 -17.24 2.97 -0.22
CA LEU A 5 -17.85 3.12 1.11
C LEU A 5 -18.56 4.46 1.27
N ARG A 6 -17.95 5.55 0.76
CA ARG A 6 -18.56 6.88 0.79
C ARG A 6 -19.84 6.94 -0.07
N LYS A 7 -19.79 6.40 -1.29
CA LYS A 7 -20.96 6.35 -2.20
C LYS A 7 -22.10 5.54 -1.56
N LEU A 8 -21.78 4.38 -0.98
CA LEU A 8 -22.76 3.53 -0.29
C LEU A 8 -23.36 4.24 0.94
N ASP A 9 -22.57 4.89 1.78
CA ASP A 9 -23.05 5.67 2.93
C ASP A 9 -24.01 6.80 2.50
N GLU A 10 -23.74 7.45 1.37
CA GLU A 10 -24.56 8.55 0.83
C GLU A 10 -25.92 8.04 0.30
N ILE A 11 -25.91 6.92 -0.40
CA ILE A 11 -27.09 6.35 -1.06
C ILE A 11 -27.97 5.57 -0.08
N LEU A 12 -27.37 4.84 0.84
CA LEU A 12 -28.04 3.87 1.71
C LEU A 12 -28.30 4.42 3.11
N ARG A 13 -28.11 5.74 3.31
CA ARG A 13 -28.41 6.42 4.59
C ARG A 13 -29.85 6.21 5.06
N THR A 14 -30.75 5.85 4.14
CA THR A 14 -32.18 5.60 4.38
C THR A 14 -32.57 4.13 4.33
N GLU A 15 -31.68 3.22 3.92
CA GLU A 15 -32.00 1.81 3.66
C GLU A 15 -31.35 0.90 4.71
N GLU A 16 -32.11 0.53 5.73
CA GLU A 16 -31.67 -0.33 6.84
C GLU A 16 -31.07 -1.67 6.35
N ARG A 17 -31.59 -2.19 5.23
CA ARG A 17 -31.16 -3.46 4.62
C ARG A 17 -29.74 -3.45 4.07
N ALA A 18 -29.13 -2.29 3.86
CA ALA A 18 -27.78 -2.20 3.31
C ALA A 18 -26.72 -1.81 4.34
N GLN A 19 -27.13 -1.60 5.59
CA GLN A 19 -26.22 -1.37 6.72
C GLN A 19 -25.35 -2.60 7.01
N GLY A 20 -25.89 -3.81 6.82
CA GLY A 20 -25.13 -5.07 6.92
C GLY A 20 -23.95 -5.10 5.95
N LEU A 21 -24.23 -4.84 4.67
CA LEU A 21 -23.20 -4.75 3.62
C LEU A 21 -22.12 -3.70 3.95
N ILE A 22 -22.50 -2.50 4.38
CA ILE A 22 -21.53 -1.44 4.75
C ILE A 22 -20.65 -1.90 5.91
N GLY A 23 -21.23 -2.52 6.93
CA GLY A 23 -20.50 -3.07 8.06
C GLY A 23 -19.48 -4.12 7.63
N ASP A 24 -19.91 -5.09 6.84
CA ASP A 24 -19.03 -6.16 6.34
C ASP A 24 -17.91 -5.62 5.45
N LEU A 25 -18.20 -4.62 4.61
CA LEU A 25 -17.18 -3.96 3.79
C LEU A 25 -16.13 -3.22 4.63
N ARG A 26 -16.53 -2.56 5.72
CA ARG A 26 -15.58 -1.93 6.66
C ARG A 26 -14.68 -2.97 7.32
N ILE A 27 -15.24 -4.13 7.69
CA ILE A 27 -14.47 -5.26 8.24
C ILE A 27 -13.45 -5.75 7.21
N ILE A 28 -13.89 -6.05 5.98
CA ILE A 28 -12.99 -6.56 4.93
C ILE A 28 -11.92 -5.51 4.57
N SER A 29 -12.28 -4.22 4.49
CA SER A 29 -11.30 -3.15 4.23
C SER A 29 -10.20 -3.13 5.29
N THR A 30 -10.57 -3.22 6.56
CA THR A 30 -9.61 -3.28 7.67
C THR A 30 -8.68 -4.50 7.56
N LYS A 31 -9.23 -5.66 7.17
CA LYS A 31 -8.43 -6.88 6.97
C LYS A 31 -7.48 -6.75 5.78
N MET A 32 -7.97 -6.16 4.69
CA MET A 32 -7.18 -5.95 3.48
C MET A 32 -6.02 -4.97 3.73
N GLU A 33 -6.23 -3.92 4.52
CA GLU A 33 -5.17 -3.01 4.97
C GLU A 33 -4.09 -3.77 5.74
N LYS A 34 -4.46 -4.52 6.78
CA LYS A 34 -3.52 -5.33 7.56
C LYS A 34 -2.73 -6.32 6.71
N LEU A 35 -3.39 -6.99 5.78
CA LEU A 35 -2.74 -7.96 4.88
C LEU A 35 -1.85 -7.30 3.83
N SER A 36 -2.10 -6.02 3.49
CA SER A 36 -1.26 -5.27 2.56
C SER A 36 0.09 -4.86 3.13
N GLU A 37 0.21 -4.79 4.46
CA GLU A 37 1.47 -4.50 5.16
C GLU A 37 2.43 -5.70 5.16
N VAL A 38 1.93 -6.91 4.87
CA VAL A 38 2.70 -8.17 4.83
C VAL A 38 3.77 -8.11 3.73
N HIS A 39 5.04 -8.14 4.12
CA HIS A 39 6.15 -8.19 3.17
C HIS A 39 6.21 -9.58 2.50
N SER A 40 6.06 -9.61 1.17
CA SER A 40 6.00 -10.84 0.36
C SER A 40 4.93 -11.85 0.84
N PRO A 41 3.64 -11.51 0.72
CA PRO A 41 2.56 -12.36 1.22
C PRO A 41 2.46 -13.68 0.43
N PRO A 42 2.03 -14.78 1.08
CA PRO A 42 1.82 -16.05 0.40
C PRO A 42 0.69 -15.96 -0.63
N ARG A 43 0.64 -16.92 -1.55
CA ARG A 43 -0.35 -16.94 -2.65
C ARG A 43 -1.79 -16.86 -2.15
N THR A 44 -2.11 -17.53 -1.04
CA THR A 44 -3.46 -17.53 -0.45
C THR A 44 -3.92 -16.12 -0.08
N VAL A 45 -3.05 -15.33 0.58
CA VAL A 45 -3.33 -13.93 0.92
C VAL A 45 -3.49 -13.09 -0.34
N LYS A 46 -2.59 -13.26 -1.33
CA LYS A 46 -2.68 -12.54 -2.61
C LYS A 46 -4.00 -12.82 -3.33
N TYR A 47 -4.41 -14.07 -3.44
CA TYR A 47 -5.66 -14.45 -4.12
C TYR A 47 -6.89 -13.89 -3.40
N TRP A 48 -6.92 -13.99 -2.07
CA TRP A 48 -7.99 -13.39 -1.28
C TRP A 48 -8.08 -11.87 -1.49
N MET A 49 -6.93 -11.17 -1.49
CA MET A 49 -6.90 -9.73 -1.75
C MET A 49 -7.34 -9.36 -3.17
N ILE A 50 -7.03 -10.19 -4.17
CA ILE A 50 -7.52 -10.00 -5.55
C ILE A 50 -9.04 -10.14 -5.56
N GLU A 51 -9.58 -11.18 -4.95
CA GLU A 51 -11.02 -11.42 -4.90
C GLU A 51 -11.77 -10.25 -4.23
N VAL A 52 -11.25 -9.71 -3.13
CA VAL A 52 -11.78 -8.50 -2.48
C VAL A 52 -11.76 -7.29 -3.42
N ARG A 53 -10.68 -7.11 -4.19
CA ARG A 53 -10.56 -5.99 -5.16
C ARG A 53 -11.58 -6.13 -6.27
N GLU A 54 -11.66 -7.29 -6.91
CA GLU A 54 -12.62 -7.57 -7.99
C GLU A 54 -14.06 -7.37 -7.51
N LEU A 55 -14.39 -7.91 -6.33
CA LEU A 55 -15.70 -7.71 -5.72
C LEU A 55 -16.00 -6.22 -5.52
N SER A 56 -15.02 -5.43 -5.05
CA SER A 56 -15.19 -3.99 -4.89
C SER A 56 -15.41 -3.25 -6.21
N TYR A 57 -14.78 -3.70 -7.29
CA TYR A 57 -14.99 -3.12 -8.62
C TYR A 57 -16.37 -3.45 -9.17
N ASP A 58 -16.83 -4.70 -9.04
CA ASP A 58 -18.20 -5.08 -9.39
C ASP A 58 -19.24 -4.20 -8.67
N MET A 59 -19.04 -3.98 -7.37
CA MET A 59 -19.91 -3.13 -6.56
C MET A 59 -19.86 -1.67 -6.99
N GLU A 60 -18.67 -1.12 -7.26
CA GLU A 60 -18.53 0.27 -7.69
C GLU A 60 -19.22 0.51 -9.04
N VAL A 61 -19.07 -0.40 -9.99
CA VAL A 61 -19.78 -0.34 -11.27
C VAL A 61 -21.30 -0.42 -11.08
N CYS A 62 -21.77 -1.29 -10.17
CA CYS A 62 -23.19 -1.41 -9.88
C CYS A 62 -23.74 -0.12 -9.26
N VAL A 63 -23.10 0.39 -8.21
CA VAL A 63 -23.48 1.63 -7.53
C VAL A 63 -23.48 2.80 -8.49
N ASP A 64 -22.45 2.94 -9.32
CA ASP A 64 -22.36 4.04 -10.29
C ASP A 64 -23.48 3.99 -11.33
N ARG A 65 -23.86 2.79 -11.78
CA ARG A 65 -25.02 2.62 -12.66
C ARG A 65 -26.29 3.14 -12.01
N PHE A 66 -26.47 2.88 -10.73
CA PHE A 66 -27.67 3.28 -10.02
C PHE A 66 -27.70 4.78 -9.67
N VAL A 67 -26.57 5.36 -9.27
CA VAL A 67 -26.44 6.80 -8.98
C VAL A 67 -26.68 7.64 -10.23
N HIS A 68 -26.12 7.23 -11.37
CA HIS A 68 -26.16 8.00 -12.60
C HIS A 68 -27.35 7.61 -13.51
N ALA A 69 -28.08 6.54 -13.20
CA ALA A 69 -29.27 6.18 -13.96
C ALA A 69 -30.38 7.20 -13.72
N ARG A 70 -31.02 7.63 -14.81
CA ARG A 70 -32.28 8.39 -14.74
C ARG A 70 -33.34 7.48 -14.13
N GLN A 71 -33.82 7.84 -12.95
CA GLN A 71 -34.88 7.09 -12.27
C GLN A 71 -36.16 7.07 -13.12
N PRO A 72 -36.86 5.93 -13.21
CA PRO A 72 -38.15 5.89 -13.87
C PRO A 72 -39.18 6.77 -13.15
N GLU A 73 -39.90 7.58 -13.90
CA GLU A 73 -40.97 8.45 -13.35
C GLU A 73 -42.28 7.66 -13.14
N TYR A 74 -42.51 6.60 -13.95
CA TYR A 74 -43.69 5.74 -13.86
C TYR A 74 -43.57 4.74 -12.71
N LEU A 75 -44.58 4.69 -11.82
CA LEU A 75 -44.55 3.94 -10.56
C LEU A 75 -44.19 2.44 -10.71
N PRO A 76 -44.85 1.63 -11.58
CA PRO A 76 -44.46 0.24 -11.77
C PRO A 76 -43.00 0.05 -12.22
N ALA A 77 -42.51 0.91 -13.12
CA ALA A 77 -41.12 0.86 -13.57
C ALA A 77 -40.15 1.26 -12.45
N LYS A 78 -40.53 2.24 -11.63
CA LYS A 78 -39.76 2.67 -10.46
C LYS A 78 -39.66 1.56 -9.41
N VAL A 79 -40.76 0.87 -9.11
CA VAL A 79 -40.77 -0.26 -8.16
C VAL A 79 -39.91 -1.42 -8.69
N ALA A 80 -40.05 -1.78 -9.97
CA ALA A 80 -39.23 -2.83 -10.58
C ALA A 80 -37.72 -2.49 -10.51
N TRP A 81 -37.37 -1.23 -10.74
CA TRP A 81 -35.98 -0.75 -10.65
C TRP A 81 -35.43 -0.83 -9.21
N ILE A 82 -36.21 -0.44 -8.20
CA ILE A 82 -35.81 -0.57 -6.79
C ILE A 82 -35.63 -2.04 -6.41
N LEU A 83 -36.54 -2.93 -6.82
CA LEU A 83 -36.41 -4.36 -6.53
C LEU A 83 -35.18 -4.99 -7.18
N ALA A 84 -34.84 -4.57 -8.41
CA ALA A 84 -33.62 -4.98 -9.07
C ALA A 84 -32.38 -4.51 -8.30
N TRP A 85 -32.38 -3.26 -7.82
CA TRP A 85 -31.32 -2.76 -6.94
C TRP A 85 -31.17 -3.63 -5.69
N ILE A 86 -32.24 -3.81 -4.93
CA ILE A 86 -32.21 -4.55 -3.67
C ILE A 86 -31.65 -5.96 -3.89
N LYS A 87 -32.04 -6.62 -4.98
CA LYS A 87 -31.52 -7.94 -5.34
C LYS A 87 -30.00 -7.93 -5.55
N GLU A 88 -29.46 -6.93 -6.26
CA GLU A 88 -28.01 -6.79 -6.46
C GLU A 88 -27.29 -6.57 -5.14
N ILE A 89 -27.79 -5.68 -4.28
CA ILE A 89 -27.18 -5.39 -2.96
C ILE A 89 -27.16 -6.64 -2.06
N LEU A 90 -28.26 -7.39 -2.00
CA LEU A 90 -28.30 -8.65 -1.24
C LEU A 90 -27.34 -9.70 -1.81
N GLY A 91 -27.19 -9.73 -3.14
CA GLY A 91 -26.19 -10.59 -3.80
C GLY A 91 -24.77 -10.22 -3.39
N PHE A 92 -24.46 -8.93 -3.31
CA PHE A 92 -23.16 -8.45 -2.84
C PHE A 92 -22.94 -8.74 -1.36
N GLU A 93 -23.94 -8.53 -0.51
CA GLU A 93 -23.85 -8.85 0.92
C GLU A 93 -23.47 -10.31 1.14
N ALA A 94 -24.11 -11.24 0.42
CA ALA A 94 -23.76 -12.66 0.49
C ALA A 94 -22.32 -12.94 0.05
N ARG A 95 -21.86 -12.32 -1.04
CA ARG A 95 -20.48 -12.50 -1.56
C ARG A 95 -19.44 -11.91 -0.60
N VAL A 96 -19.69 -10.72 -0.07
CA VAL A 96 -18.82 -10.05 0.92
C VAL A 96 -18.72 -10.92 2.17
N LYS A 97 -19.84 -11.41 2.69
CA LYS A 97 -19.85 -12.30 3.84
C LYS A 97 -19.06 -13.59 3.59
N GLU A 98 -19.22 -14.19 2.42
CA GLU A 98 -18.51 -15.42 2.05
C GLU A 98 -16.98 -15.20 1.97
N VAL A 99 -16.53 -14.10 1.36
CA VAL A 99 -15.11 -13.71 1.31
C VAL A 99 -14.57 -13.44 2.71
N ASN A 100 -15.37 -12.80 3.57
CA ASN A 100 -15.02 -12.53 4.96
C ASN A 100 -14.87 -13.82 5.77
N GLU A 101 -15.82 -14.74 5.64
CA GLU A 101 -15.78 -16.05 6.29
C GLU A 101 -14.59 -16.88 5.81
N ARG A 102 -14.26 -16.84 4.51
CA ARG A 102 -13.08 -17.53 3.99
C ARG A 102 -11.78 -16.99 4.60
N CYS A 103 -11.69 -15.66 4.79
CA CYS A 103 -10.57 -15.04 5.49
C CYS A 103 -10.44 -15.56 6.94
N GLU A 104 -11.56 -15.71 7.65
CA GLU A 104 -11.60 -16.22 9.02
C GLU A 104 -11.27 -17.71 9.09
N ARG A 105 -11.84 -18.53 8.19
CA ARG A 105 -11.58 -19.97 8.11
C ARG A 105 -10.10 -20.28 7.90
N TYR A 106 -9.42 -19.47 7.09
CA TYR A 106 -7.98 -19.58 6.87
C TYR A 106 -7.14 -18.76 7.85
N ASN A 107 -7.79 -18.06 8.78
CA ASN A 107 -7.14 -17.27 9.81
C ASN A 107 -6.09 -16.28 9.28
N LEU A 108 -6.29 -15.74 8.06
CA LEU A 108 -5.24 -15.08 7.28
C LEU A 108 -4.59 -13.91 8.05
N VAL A 109 -5.40 -13.09 8.70
CA VAL A 109 -4.90 -11.92 9.45
C VAL A 109 -4.06 -12.37 10.65
N ASN A 110 -4.54 -13.35 11.40
CA ASN A 110 -3.86 -13.82 12.60
C ASN A 110 -2.59 -14.63 12.26
N GLU A 111 -2.58 -15.35 11.14
CA GLU A 111 -1.42 -16.14 10.72
C GLU A 111 -0.30 -15.23 10.18
N TYR A 112 -0.65 -14.27 9.33
CA TYR A 112 0.34 -13.51 8.56
C TYR A 112 0.63 -12.10 9.09
N CYS A 113 -0.25 -11.51 9.93
CA CYS A 113 -0.04 -10.15 10.46
C CYS A 113 0.58 -10.11 11.88
N LYS A 114 0.83 -11.25 12.53
CA LYS A 114 1.36 -11.30 13.92
C LYS A 114 2.77 -10.74 14.11
N ASN A 115 3.54 -10.61 13.04
CA ASN A 115 5.00 -10.36 13.13
C ASN A 115 5.44 -9.00 12.56
N HIS A 116 4.54 -8.01 12.46
CA HIS A 116 4.89 -6.68 11.96
C HIS A 116 5.75 -5.82 12.89
N HIS A 117 6.14 -6.35 14.06
CA HIS A 117 7.16 -5.74 14.92
C HIS A 117 8.58 -6.26 14.60
N ASN A 118 8.98 -6.25 13.33
CA ASN A 118 10.42 -6.24 13.04
C ASN A 118 10.73 -5.40 11.80
N PRO A 119 10.99 -4.09 11.94
CA PRO A 119 11.40 -3.24 10.83
C PRO A 119 12.84 -3.50 10.34
N ALA A 120 13.50 -4.57 10.81
CA ALA A 120 14.90 -4.82 10.47
C ALA A 120 15.17 -6.31 10.24
N LYS A 121 14.81 -6.83 9.08
CA LYS A 121 15.57 -7.90 8.43
C LYS A 121 15.39 -7.85 6.92
N ILE A 122 15.79 -6.73 6.32
CA ILE A 122 16.48 -6.86 5.03
C ILE A 122 17.76 -7.62 5.37
N VAL A 123 17.70 -8.95 5.37
CA VAL A 123 18.91 -9.78 5.31
C VAL A 123 19.43 -9.59 3.90
N VAL A 124 20.07 -8.45 3.64
CA VAL A 124 21.11 -8.42 2.63
C VAL A 124 22.12 -9.43 3.16
N SER A 125 22.15 -10.60 2.55
CA SER A 125 23.16 -11.61 2.80
C SER A 125 24.53 -10.91 2.82
N HIS A 126 25.09 -10.70 4.01
CA HIS A 126 26.40 -10.09 4.18
C HIS A 126 27.48 -10.92 3.46
N HIS A 127 27.19 -12.19 3.18
CA HIS A 127 28.05 -13.14 2.47
C HIS A 127 28.13 -12.89 0.96
N LEU A 128 27.18 -12.18 0.34
CA LEU A 128 27.29 -11.82 -1.08
C LEU A 128 28.17 -10.58 -1.32
N ARG A 129 28.36 -9.72 -0.30
CA ARG A 129 29.21 -8.52 -0.41
C ARG A 129 30.72 -8.81 -0.34
N THR A 130 31.13 -9.99 0.12
CA THR A 130 32.56 -10.34 0.28
C THR A 130 33.17 -10.99 -0.96
N LEU A 131 32.36 -11.54 -1.87
CA LEU A 131 32.86 -12.25 -3.06
C LEU A 131 33.05 -11.36 -4.29
N TYR A 132 32.42 -10.18 -4.33
CA TYR A 132 32.56 -9.23 -5.42
C TYR A 132 33.23 -7.95 -4.93
N LYS A 133 34.39 -7.62 -5.50
CA LYS A 133 34.96 -6.28 -5.39
C LYS A 133 33.96 -5.34 -6.07
N GLU A 134 33.23 -4.55 -5.28
CA GLU A 134 32.31 -3.54 -5.81
C GLU A 134 33.10 -2.68 -6.82
N PRO A 135 32.71 -2.64 -8.11
CA PRO A 135 33.43 -1.86 -9.11
C PRO A 135 33.39 -0.38 -8.76
N ASP A 136 34.39 0.38 -9.20
CA ASP A 136 34.38 1.83 -8.99
C ASP A 136 33.20 2.44 -9.77
N PRO A 137 32.32 3.21 -9.11
CA PRO A 137 31.19 3.82 -9.80
C PRO A 137 31.70 4.86 -10.80
N VAL A 138 31.09 4.89 -11.98
CA VAL A 138 31.41 5.82 -13.06
C VAL A 138 30.45 7.00 -13.07
N GLY A 139 30.91 8.18 -13.48
CA GLY A 139 30.06 9.37 -13.63
C GLY A 139 29.62 9.99 -12.30
N MET A 140 30.32 9.67 -11.21
CA MET A 140 30.04 10.19 -9.87
C MET A 140 31.15 11.11 -9.35
N GLU A 141 32.12 11.47 -10.20
CA GLU A 141 33.28 12.29 -9.85
C GLU A 141 32.85 13.67 -9.34
N GLU A 142 32.01 14.37 -10.11
CA GLU A 142 31.52 15.70 -9.75
C GLU A 142 30.67 15.70 -8.46
N PRO A 143 29.63 14.86 -8.30
CA PRO A 143 28.92 14.74 -7.04
C PRO A 143 29.83 14.39 -5.85
N THR A 144 30.82 13.54 -6.06
CA THR A 144 31.76 13.15 -4.99
C THR A 144 32.62 14.34 -4.55
N ASN A 145 33.16 15.10 -5.51
CA ASN A 145 34.00 16.26 -5.22
C ASN A 145 33.21 17.36 -4.49
N ASN A 146 31.99 17.64 -4.93
CA ASN A 146 31.12 18.62 -4.28
C ASN A 146 30.84 18.25 -2.81
N LEU A 147 30.58 16.97 -2.53
CA LEU A 147 30.35 16.50 -1.17
C LEU A 147 31.63 16.52 -0.32
N LEU A 148 32.78 16.21 -0.90
CA LEU A 148 34.08 16.32 -0.22
C LEU A 148 34.37 17.78 0.17
N GLU A 149 34.09 18.75 -0.69
CA GLU A 149 34.27 20.17 -0.38
C GLU A 149 33.40 20.67 0.78
N TRP A 150 32.25 20.04 1.02
CA TRP A 150 31.37 20.40 2.14
C TRP A 150 31.81 19.74 3.45
N LEU A 151 32.36 18.53 3.36
CA LEU A 151 32.75 17.73 4.52
C LEU A 151 34.18 18.00 4.99
N MET A 152 35.10 18.28 4.07
CA MET A 152 36.51 18.51 4.42
C MET A 152 36.74 19.87 5.08
N PRO A 153 37.70 19.97 6.02
CA PRO A 153 38.14 21.23 6.59
C PRO A 153 38.65 22.17 5.50
N ARG A 154 38.26 23.44 5.53
CA ARG A 154 38.77 24.46 4.60
C ARG A 154 39.93 25.28 5.18
N GLY A 155 40.27 25.09 6.47
CA GLY A 155 41.43 25.72 7.10
C GLY A 155 41.70 25.30 8.55
N HIS A 156 42.39 26.14 9.32
CA HIS A 156 42.66 25.97 10.76
C HIS A 156 41.73 26.86 11.62
N GLY A 157 40.43 26.86 11.33
CA GLY A 157 39.43 27.61 12.09
C GLY A 157 38.62 26.72 13.04
N GLU A 158 38.11 27.27 14.15
CA GLU A 158 37.27 26.55 15.13
C GLU A 158 35.98 25.95 14.53
N GLU A 159 35.52 26.43 13.37
CA GLU A 159 34.36 25.87 12.66
C GLU A 159 34.61 24.49 12.04
N ASP A 160 35.87 24.15 11.74
CA ASP A 160 36.23 22.85 11.17
C ASP A 160 36.25 21.72 12.21
N LEU A 161 36.13 22.06 13.50
CA LEU A 161 36.01 21.10 14.62
C LEU A 161 34.56 20.78 14.98
N LYS A 162 33.56 21.42 14.35
CA LYS A 162 32.15 21.18 14.62
C LYS A 162 31.63 19.99 13.81
N LEU A 163 30.75 19.20 14.43
CA LEU A 163 30.11 18.06 13.78
C LEU A 163 29.25 18.53 12.58
N LYS A 164 29.56 18.04 11.38
CA LYS A 164 28.80 18.31 10.14
C LYS A 164 27.91 17.11 9.81
N VAL A 165 26.64 17.38 9.46
CA VAL A 165 25.68 16.35 9.03
C VAL A 165 25.24 16.65 7.61
N LEU A 166 25.27 15.64 6.75
CA LEU A 166 24.86 15.70 5.35
C LEU A 166 23.74 14.70 5.10
N SER A 167 22.67 15.12 4.43
CA SER A 167 21.57 14.25 3.98
C SER A 167 21.60 14.10 2.46
N VAL A 168 21.55 12.87 1.97
CA VAL A 168 21.54 12.55 0.53
C VAL A 168 20.17 11.98 0.15
N LEU A 169 19.39 12.76 -0.60
CA LEU A 169 18.01 12.45 -0.99
C LEU A 169 17.90 12.22 -2.51
N GLY A 170 16.88 11.47 -2.92
CA GLY A 170 16.62 11.16 -4.32
C GLY A 170 15.87 9.84 -4.50
N ASP A 171 15.56 9.47 -5.73
CA ASP A 171 14.73 8.31 -6.05
C ASP A 171 15.44 6.98 -5.83
N GLU A 172 14.66 5.90 -5.74
CA GLU A 172 15.19 4.55 -5.64
C GLU A 172 16.07 4.22 -6.86
N GLY A 173 17.18 3.50 -6.63
CA GLY A 173 18.08 3.07 -7.72
C GLY A 173 19.04 4.13 -8.27
N VAL A 174 18.88 5.42 -7.94
CA VAL A 174 19.76 6.50 -8.45
C VAL A 174 21.24 6.42 -7.97
N GLY A 175 21.54 5.55 -7.00
CA GLY A 175 22.91 5.31 -6.55
C GLY A 175 23.36 6.10 -5.31
N LYS A 176 22.43 6.66 -4.52
CA LYS A 176 22.73 7.41 -3.27
C LYS A 176 23.67 6.66 -2.32
N SER A 177 23.33 5.40 -2.00
CA SER A 177 24.16 4.56 -1.12
C SER A 177 25.53 4.23 -1.74
N THR A 178 25.61 4.17 -3.08
CA THR A 178 26.86 3.94 -3.81
C THR A 178 27.77 5.17 -3.73
N LEU A 179 27.22 6.37 -3.88
CA LEU A 179 27.93 7.64 -3.73
C LEU A 179 28.52 7.78 -2.32
N VAL A 180 27.72 7.52 -1.28
CA VAL A 180 28.18 7.59 0.13
C VAL A 180 29.29 6.56 0.41
N LYS A 181 29.18 5.33 -0.11
CA LYS A 181 30.24 4.32 0.01
C LYS A 181 31.54 4.75 -0.68
N ARG A 182 31.47 5.36 -1.87
CA ARG A 182 32.65 5.89 -2.58
C ARG A 182 33.32 6.99 -1.75
N LEU A 183 32.54 7.95 -1.27
CA LEU A 183 33.03 9.04 -0.44
C LEU A 183 33.71 8.53 0.83
N ALA A 184 33.12 7.55 1.51
CA ALA A 184 33.72 6.92 2.70
C ALA A 184 35.07 6.25 2.40
N ARG A 185 35.24 5.61 1.23
CA ARG A 185 36.54 5.03 0.81
C ARG A 185 37.61 6.09 0.54
N ILE A 186 37.20 7.27 0.08
CA ILE A 186 38.11 8.38 -0.20
C ILE A 186 38.56 9.03 1.11
N ILE A 187 37.64 9.26 2.05
CA ILE A 187 37.95 9.86 3.36
C ILE A 187 38.76 8.92 4.25
N ALA A 188 38.57 7.61 4.12
CA ALA A 188 39.27 6.60 4.92
C ALA A 188 40.70 6.27 4.41
N ARG A 189 41.16 6.90 3.32
CA ARG A 189 42.53 6.80 2.80
C ARG A 189 43.32 8.02 3.23
#